data_AF-A0A7Y5WE37-F1
#
_entry.id   AF-A0A7Y5WE37-F1
#
_cell.length_a   1.000
_cell.length_b   1.000
_cell.length_c   1.000
_cell.angle_alpha   90.00
_cell.angle_beta   90.00
_cell.angle_gamma   90.00
#
_symmetry.space_group_name_H-M   'P 1'
#
loop_
_entity.id
_entity.type
_entity.pdbx_description
1 polymer ?
#
loop_
_entity_poly.entity_id
_entity_poly.type
_entity_poly.pdbx_seq_one_letter_code
_entity_poly.pdbx_strand_id
1 'polypeptide(L)'
;MTPVRRLRRPIPPTIGRSAAAIALALVAGIASPPASAAGTATAAATICNKYCDTRDPALSPGDRTPVTATLHGRSIMLHFDDADAMGWASIANGGPGDEVWLDRSFDGGRTWSSGSKLGSTTVPVGQRGWRTLMYNVDDWNNHGVGALRACGKAGDRVEIACTSWARTTWNSGDRRTAAATGLMTFYNYSTGLFDTTGWWNSANALTSVIDNIRVSGMGSYSYAISRTYDLNLNAQDGQFRNDYIDDTGWWGLAWVAAYDLTGDRRYLDTARTDADHMAAYWDGTCGGGVWWSTARTYKNAIANSLYIQLNAALHNRIPGDTTYRERARDGWSWFQGTGMINGSNLVNDGIDLGTCRN
;
A
#
# COMPACT_ATOMS: atom_id res chain seq x y z
N MET A 1 33.55 37.24 29.39
CA MET A 1 34.80 37.26 30.19
C MET A 1 34.53 36.57 31.52
N THR A 2 34.96 35.32 31.68
CA THR A 2 35.11 34.64 32.99
C THR A 2 36.42 35.11 33.63
N PRO A 3 36.67 35.04 34.97
CA PRO A 3 36.78 33.77 35.73
C PRO A 3 36.24 33.91 37.19
N VAL A 4 36.22 32.96 38.14
CA VAL A 4 37.27 32.13 38.79
C VAL A 4 36.48 31.12 39.69
N ARG A 5 36.62 29.78 39.60
CA ARG A 5 37.49 28.85 40.40
C ARG A 5 37.33 29.02 41.95
N ARG A 6 37.28 28.04 42.86
CA ARG A 6 37.60 26.59 42.90
C ARG A 6 37.42 26.04 44.35
N LEU A 7 37.40 24.69 44.52
CA LEU A 7 37.80 23.87 45.71
C LEU A 7 36.74 23.68 46.84
N ARG A 8 36.60 22.58 47.59
CA ARG A 8 37.25 21.25 47.74
C ARG A 8 36.33 20.36 48.61
N ARG A 9 36.40 19.03 48.48
CA ARG A 9 35.77 18.00 49.37
C ARG A 9 36.51 17.87 50.72
N PRO A 10 35.91 17.28 51.78
CA PRO A 10 36.14 15.84 52.07
C PRO A 10 34.92 15.03 52.60
N ILE A 11 35.03 13.70 52.48
CA ILE A 11 34.17 12.58 52.96
C ILE A 11 34.97 11.88 54.12
N PRO A 12 34.64 10.70 54.74
CA PRO A 12 33.44 9.90 55.12
C PRO A 12 33.48 9.58 56.67
N PRO A 13 32.91 8.51 57.33
CA PRO A 13 32.30 7.23 56.87
C PRO A 13 31.00 6.84 57.64
N THR A 14 30.33 5.69 57.54
CA THR A 14 30.74 4.28 57.32
C THR A 14 29.48 3.37 57.25
N ILE A 15 29.66 2.17 56.68
CA ILE A 15 28.89 0.91 56.88
C ILE A 15 27.53 0.84 56.15
N GLY A 16 27.25 -0.10 55.24
CA GLY A 16 27.96 -1.31 54.81
C GLY A 16 26.94 -2.43 54.59
N ARG A 17 26.93 -3.04 53.39
CA ARG A 17 26.75 -4.49 53.17
C ARG A 17 26.71 -4.83 51.67
N SER A 18 27.83 -5.42 51.27
CA SER A 18 28.06 -6.49 50.28
C SER A 18 26.91 -6.91 49.36
N ALA A 19 27.13 -6.76 48.05
CA ALA A 19 26.52 -7.63 47.03
C ALA A 19 27.63 -8.45 46.38
N ALA A 20 27.50 -9.78 46.48
CA ALA A 20 28.37 -10.74 45.85
C ALA A 20 28.18 -10.71 44.32
N ALA A 21 29.26 -10.58 43.58
CA ALA A 21 29.27 -10.73 42.13
C ALA A 21 29.30 -12.23 41.80
N ILE A 22 28.20 -12.75 41.24
CA ILE A 22 28.15 -14.07 40.63
C ILE A 22 28.57 -13.90 39.16
N ALA A 23 29.76 -14.36 38.82
CA ALA A 23 30.20 -14.51 37.44
C ALA A 23 29.59 -15.81 36.88
N LEU A 24 28.52 -15.69 36.10
CA LEU A 24 28.00 -16.80 35.29
C LEU A 24 28.82 -16.87 34.00
N ALA A 25 29.70 -17.86 33.89
CA ALA A 25 30.31 -18.24 32.62
C ALA A 25 29.25 -18.93 31.74
N LEU A 26 28.68 -18.22 30.77
CA LEU A 26 27.93 -18.86 29.69
C LEU A 26 28.93 -19.44 28.68
N VAL A 27 29.05 -20.76 28.71
CA VAL A 27 29.63 -21.53 27.61
C VAL A 27 28.64 -21.43 26.44
N ALA A 28 28.96 -20.61 25.45
CA ALA A 28 28.25 -20.58 24.18
C ALA A 28 28.56 -21.87 23.42
N GLY A 29 27.67 -22.87 23.53
CA GLY A 29 27.66 -24.01 22.63
C GLY A 29 27.30 -23.52 21.22
N ILE A 30 28.22 -23.66 20.28
CA ILE A 30 27.95 -23.46 18.85
C ILE A 30 27.10 -24.66 18.40
N ALA A 31 25.78 -24.56 18.60
CA ALA A 31 24.83 -25.44 17.94
C ALA A 31 24.58 -24.86 16.54
N SER A 32 25.12 -25.53 15.52
CA SER A 32 24.72 -25.28 14.14
C SER A 32 23.19 -25.37 14.04
N PRO A 33 22.50 -24.42 13.39
CA PRO A 33 21.08 -24.57 13.16
C PRO A 33 20.84 -25.86 12.36
N PRO A 34 19.80 -26.65 12.68
CA PRO A 34 19.45 -27.78 11.84
C PRO A 34 19.14 -27.23 10.45
N ALA A 35 19.75 -27.84 9.42
CA ALA A 35 19.46 -27.53 8.04
C ALA A 35 17.93 -27.49 7.86
N SER A 36 17.41 -26.35 7.45
CA SER A 36 15.99 -26.19 7.14
C SER A 36 15.61 -27.32 6.18
N ALA A 37 14.72 -28.20 6.64
CA ALA A 37 14.10 -29.18 5.77
C ALA A 37 13.57 -28.41 4.56
N ALA A 38 14.05 -28.77 3.37
CA ALA A 38 13.53 -28.27 2.12
C ALA A 38 12.02 -28.55 2.13
N GLY A 39 11.22 -27.51 2.38
CA GLY A 39 9.79 -27.61 2.28
C GLY A 39 9.48 -28.10 0.88
N THR A 40 8.74 -29.21 0.78
CA THR A 40 8.14 -29.66 -0.47
C THR A 40 7.32 -28.50 -1.01
N ALA A 41 7.87 -27.77 -1.99
CA ALA A 41 7.19 -26.66 -2.63
C ALA A 41 5.89 -27.21 -3.21
N THR A 42 4.77 -26.87 -2.58
CA THR A 42 3.45 -27.21 -3.07
C THR A 42 3.31 -26.53 -4.43
N ALA A 43 2.98 -27.30 -5.48
CA ALA A 43 2.75 -26.72 -6.79
C ALA A 43 1.70 -25.61 -6.67
N ALA A 44 1.99 -24.41 -7.17
CA ALA A 44 1.05 -23.30 -7.13
C ALA A 44 -0.26 -23.70 -7.81
N ALA A 45 -1.39 -23.32 -7.22
CA ALA A 45 -2.70 -23.63 -7.77
C ALA A 45 -2.83 -23.07 -9.20
N THR A 46 -3.45 -23.85 -10.09
CA THR A 46 -3.78 -23.40 -11.45
C THR A 46 -4.77 -22.25 -11.39
N ILE A 47 -4.46 -21.15 -12.05
CA ILE A 47 -5.37 -20.00 -12.13
C ILE A 47 -6.24 -20.12 -13.37
N CYS A 48 -7.54 -19.89 -13.20
CA CYS A 48 -8.53 -19.92 -14.27
C CYS A 48 -9.36 -18.64 -14.26
N ASN A 49 -9.09 -17.75 -15.23
CA ASN A 49 -9.91 -16.59 -15.53
C ASN A 49 -10.75 -16.91 -16.79
N LYS A 50 -10.65 -16.09 -17.86
CA LYS A 50 -11.26 -16.38 -19.17
C LYS A 50 -10.76 -17.71 -19.74
N TYR A 51 -9.47 -17.97 -19.57
CA TYR A 51 -8.85 -19.27 -19.81
C TYR A 51 -8.01 -19.65 -18.59
N CYS A 52 -7.77 -20.95 -18.45
CA CYS A 52 -6.86 -21.47 -17.44
C CYS A 52 -5.40 -21.30 -17.87
N ASP A 53 -4.52 -21.21 -16.86
CA ASP A 53 -3.08 -21.38 -17.02
C ASP A 53 -2.78 -22.62 -17.87
N THR A 54 -1.62 -22.62 -18.54
CA THR A 54 -1.17 -23.66 -19.48
C THR A 54 -1.89 -23.67 -20.84
N ARG A 55 -2.51 -22.56 -21.24
CA ARG A 55 -3.06 -22.39 -22.59
C ARG A 55 -1.95 -22.30 -23.63
N ASP A 56 -2.15 -22.87 -24.82
CA ASP A 56 -1.19 -22.78 -25.92
C ASP A 56 -1.15 -21.36 -26.52
N PRO A 57 0.00 -20.64 -26.50
CA PRO A 57 0.21 -19.37 -27.19
C PRO A 57 -0.17 -19.36 -28.67
N ALA A 58 -0.19 -20.50 -29.37
CA ALA A 58 -0.66 -20.56 -30.76
C ALA A 58 -2.14 -20.16 -30.94
N LEU A 59 -2.91 -20.16 -29.84
CA LEU A 59 -4.32 -19.75 -29.82
C LEU A 59 -4.49 -18.26 -29.47
N SER A 60 -3.41 -17.53 -29.21
CA SER A 60 -3.48 -16.13 -28.83
C SER A 60 -3.88 -15.24 -30.01
N PRO A 61 -4.80 -14.28 -29.84
CA PRO A 61 -5.16 -13.32 -30.88
C PRO A 61 -4.17 -12.15 -30.98
N GLY A 62 -3.14 -12.07 -30.11
CA GLY A 62 -2.15 -10.99 -30.12
C GLY A 62 -0.84 -11.36 -29.44
N ASP A 63 0.25 -10.70 -29.83
CA ASP A 63 1.57 -10.90 -29.25
C ASP A 63 2.23 -9.54 -29.02
N ARG A 64 2.10 -9.01 -27.80
CA ARG A 64 2.81 -7.81 -27.37
C ARG A 64 4.04 -8.21 -26.56
N THR A 65 5.21 -7.72 -26.95
CA THR A 65 6.45 -7.88 -26.19
C THR A 65 6.86 -6.59 -25.49
N PRO A 66 6.43 -6.30 -24.24
CA PRO A 66 6.78 -5.04 -23.59
C PRO A 66 8.21 -4.96 -23.07
N VAL A 67 8.83 -6.09 -22.75
CA VAL A 67 10.14 -6.14 -22.09
C VAL A 67 10.95 -7.33 -22.57
N THR A 68 12.27 -7.13 -22.65
CA THR A 68 13.25 -8.13 -23.08
C THR A 68 14.47 -8.10 -22.17
N ALA A 69 15.19 -9.22 -22.10
CA ALA A 69 16.48 -9.34 -21.43
C ALA A 69 17.47 -10.10 -22.32
N THR A 70 18.76 -9.96 -22.06
CA THR A 70 19.81 -10.65 -22.81
C THR A 70 20.69 -11.46 -21.88
N LEU A 71 21.06 -12.68 -22.32
CA LEU A 71 21.99 -13.55 -21.60
C LEU A 71 22.96 -14.21 -22.58
N HIS A 72 24.22 -13.77 -22.60
CA HIS A 72 25.26 -14.35 -23.47
C HIS A 72 24.80 -14.49 -24.94
N GLY A 73 24.16 -13.47 -25.49
CA GLY A 73 23.62 -13.47 -26.87
C GLY A 73 22.23 -14.10 -27.04
N ARG A 74 21.68 -14.74 -26.01
CA ARG A 74 20.28 -15.20 -25.99
C ARG A 74 19.35 -14.03 -25.74
N SER A 75 18.22 -14.01 -26.44
CA SER A 75 17.13 -13.05 -26.20
C SER A 75 16.07 -13.74 -25.35
N ILE A 76 15.73 -13.18 -24.20
CA ILE A 76 14.64 -13.62 -23.33
C ILE A 76 13.54 -12.57 -23.43
N MET A 77 12.33 -12.99 -23.80
CA MET A 77 11.23 -12.10 -24.12
C MET A 77 10.00 -12.47 -23.29
N LEU A 78 9.34 -11.47 -22.72
CA LEU A 78 8.02 -11.61 -22.12
C LEU A 78 6.98 -11.18 -23.14
N HIS A 79 6.00 -12.04 -23.38
CA HIS A 79 4.92 -11.81 -24.32
C HIS A 79 3.58 -11.73 -23.58
N PHE A 80 2.67 -10.91 -24.08
CA PHE A 80 1.31 -10.80 -23.57
C PHE A 80 0.27 -10.92 -24.68
N ASP A 81 -0.76 -11.68 -24.31
CA ASP A 81 -2.09 -11.65 -24.88
C ASP A 81 -2.94 -10.67 -24.05
N ASP A 82 -3.05 -9.43 -24.50
CA ASP A 82 -3.82 -8.41 -23.78
C ASP A 82 -5.33 -8.67 -23.80
N ALA A 83 -5.84 -9.37 -24.82
CA ALA A 83 -7.26 -9.65 -24.97
C ALA A 83 -7.74 -10.78 -24.05
N ASP A 84 -6.87 -11.75 -23.79
CA ASP A 84 -7.15 -12.88 -22.89
C ASP A 84 -6.53 -12.71 -21.48
N ALA A 85 -5.78 -11.62 -21.26
CA ALA A 85 -5.09 -11.30 -20.01
C ALA A 85 -4.09 -12.37 -19.55
N MET A 86 -3.37 -12.96 -20.51
CA MET A 86 -2.35 -14.00 -20.26
C MET A 86 -0.99 -13.59 -20.82
N GLY A 87 0.08 -14.22 -20.35
CA GLY A 87 1.42 -14.04 -20.91
C GLY A 87 2.25 -15.31 -20.95
N TRP A 88 3.30 -15.32 -21.78
CA TRP A 88 4.26 -16.41 -21.89
C TRP A 88 5.69 -15.87 -22.02
N ALA A 89 6.67 -16.70 -21.71
CA ALA A 89 8.09 -16.38 -21.92
C ALA A 89 8.63 -17.11 -23.15
N SER A 90 9.59 -16.49 -23.83
CA SER A 90 10.37 -17.15 -24.88
C SER A 90 11.87 -16.90 -24.71
N ILE A 91 12.67 -17.84 -25.20
CA ILE A 91 14.11 -17.70 -25.35
C ILE A 91 14.47 -17.95 -26.82
N ALA A 92 15.30 -17.11 -27.40
CA ALA A 92 15.77 -17.20 -28.77
C ALA A 92 17.28 -17.01 -28.86
N ASN A 93 17.86 -17.37 -30.00
CA ASN A 93 19.31 -17.37 -30.26
C ASN A 93 20.12 -18.27 -29.33
N GLY A 94 19.47 -19.25 -28.71
CA GLY A 94 20.07 -20.26 -27.84
C GLY A 94 20.43 -21.54 -28.57
N GLY A 95 20.65 -22.58 -27.78
CA GLY A 95 20.83 -23.96 -28.21
C GLY A 95 20.07 -24.95 -27.32
N PRO A 96 20.05 -26.23 -27.69
CA PRO A 96 19.34 -27.26 -26.93
C PRO A 96 19.75 -27.29 -25.46
N GLY A 97 18.77 -27.41 -24.57
CA GLY A 97 18.98 -27.42 -23.12
C GLY A 97 18.95 -26.05 -22.45
N ASP A 98 18.99 -24.94 -23.18
CA ASP A 98 18.74 -23.61 -22.61
C ASP A 98 17.33 -23.56 -21.99
N GLU A 99 17.20 -22.97 -20.81
CA GLU A 99 15.96 -22.95 -20.03
C GLU A 99 15.24 -21.60 -20.13
N VAL A 100 13.90 -21.65 -20.16
CA VAL A 100 13.03 -20.47 -20.06
C VAL A 100 11.83 -20.77 -19.16
N TRP A 101 11.40 -19.79 -18.38
CA TRP A 101 10.22 -19.84 -17.53
C TRP A 101 9.63 -18.44 -17.32
N LEU A 102 8.44 -18.40 -16.73
CA LEU A 102 7.85 -17.18 -16.19
C LEU A 102 7.98 -17.15 -14.68
N ASP A 103 8.17 -15.98 -14.10
CA ASP A 103 7.80 -15.73 -12.71
C ASP A 103 6.50 -14.92 -12.66
N ARG A 104 5.63 -15.22 -11.68
CA ARG A 104 4.41 -14.46 -11.36
C ARG A 104 4.47 -13.89 -9.94
N SER A 105 4.04 -12.64 -9.77
CA SER A 105 3.85 -11.98 -8.47
C SER A 105 2.49 -11.29 -8.43
N PHE A 106 1.90 -11.20 -7.23
CA PHE A 106 0.65 -10.48 -6.94
C PHE A 106 0.84 -9.19 -6.15
N ASP A 107 2.08 -8.70 -6.08
CA ASP A 107 2.45 -7.52 -5.32
C ASP A 107 3.35 -6.57 -6.13
N GLY A 108 3.26 -6.66 -7.47
CA GLY A 108 4.08 -5.87 -8.39
C GLY A 108 5.56 -6.28 -8.43
N GLY A 109 5.87 -7.50 -7.99
CA GLY A 109 7.23 -8.04 -7.98
C GLY A 109 8.06 -7.65 -6.76
N ARG A 110 7.43 -7.13 -5.70
CA ARG A 110 8.09 -6.78 -4.42
C ARG A 110 8.54 -8.02 -3.67
N THR A 111 7.72 -9.07 -3.67
CA THR A 111 8.08 -10.37 -3.13
C THR A 111 8.14 -11.43 -4.23
N TRP A 112 8.99 -12.42 -4.01
CA TRP A 112 9.16 -13.57 -4.91
C TRP A 112 9.45 -14.81 -4.05
N SER A 113 8.46 -15.70 -3.97
CA SER A 113 8.48 -16.90 -3.12
C SER A 113 8.51 -18.18 -3.95
N SER A 114 8.73 -19.33 -3.30
CA SER A 114 8.58 -20.65 -3.92
C SER A 114 7.17 -20.81 -4.52
N GLY A 115 7.10 -21.32 -5.75
CA GLY A 115 5.84 -21.42 -6.51
C GLY A 115 5.59 -20.27 -7.50
N SER A 116 6.40 -19.22 -7.48
CA SER A 116 6.33 -18.12 -8.46
C SER A 116 6.80 -18.54 -9.86
N LYS A 117 7.67 -19.56 -9.96
CA LYS A 117 8.22 -20.10 -11.21
C LYS A 117 7.18 -20.96 -11.93
N LEU A 118 6.79 -20.56 -13.13
CA LEU A 118 5.75 -21.15 -13.97
C LEU A 118 6.34 -21.65 -15.30
N GLY A 119 5.85 -22.79 -15.77
CA GLY A 119 6.08 -23.25 -17.14
C GLY A 119 7.52 -23.51 -17.54
N SER A 120 8.38 -23.84 -16.58
CA SER A 120 9.78 -24.16 -16.83
C SER A 120 9.92 -25.18 -17.95
N THR A 121 10.68 -24.83 -18.98
CA THR A 121 10.90 -25.67 -20.15
C THR A 121 12.29 -25.43 -20.74
N THR A 122 12.72 -26.29 -21.66
CA THR A 122 14.02 -26.21 -22.32
C THR A 122 13.89 -26.12 -23.82
N VAL A 123 14.88 -25.52 -24.47
CA VAL A 123 15.00 -25.54 -25.93
C VAL A 123 15.20 -26.99 -26.40
N PRO A 124 14.32 -27.54 -27.26
CA PRO A 124 14.45 -28.90 -27.76
C PRO A 124 15.68 -29.08 -28.66
N VAL A 125 16.09 -30.35 -28.83
CA VAL A 125 17.16 -30.69 -29.78
C VAL A 125 16.80 -30.23 -31.19
N GLY A 126 17.77 -29.63 -31.89
CA GLY A 126 17.60 -29.10 -33.24
C GLY A 126 16.94 -27.73 -33.33
N GLN A 127 16.53 -27.14 -32.20
CA GLN A 127 15.95 -25.79 -32.14
C GLN A 127 16.95 -24.76 -31.61
N ARG A 128 16.72 -23.48 -31.94
CA ARG A 128 17.50 -22.33 -31.42
C ARG A 128 16.69 -21.41 -30.50
N GLY A 129 15.46 -21.80 -30.21
CA GLY A 129 14.58 -21.08 -29.32
C GLY A 129 13.37 -21.92 -28.96
N TRP A 130 12.72 -21.52 -27.87
CA TRP A 130 11.51 -22.17 -27.39
C TRP A 130 10.71 -21.21 -26.51
N ARG A 131 9.52 -21.64 -26.09
CA ARG A 131 8.63 -20.83 -25.27
C ARG A 131 7.87 -21.66 -24.25
N THR A 132 7.41 -21.00 -23.20
CA THR A 132 6.46 -21.58 -22.24
C THR A 132 5.05 -21.67 -22.86
N LEU A 133 4.13 -22.26 -22.11
CA LEU A 133 2.69 -22.04 -22.30
C LEU A 133 2.29 -20.65 -21.74
N MET A 134 1.03 -20.26 -21.93
CA MET A 134 0.49 -19.02 -21.38
C MET A 134 -0.04 -19.21 -19.96
N TYR A 135 0.16 -18.20 -19.12
CA TYR A 135 -0.29 -18.13 -17.74
C TYR A 135 -1.03 -16.81 -17.50
N ASN A 136 -2.05 -16.85 -16.66
CA ASN A 136 -2.80 -15.68 -16.23
C ASN A 136 -1.90 -14.71 -15.46
N VAL A 137 -2.09 -13.42 -15.73
CA VAL A 137 -1.41 -12.33 -15.02
C VAL A 137 -2.05 -12.09 -13.65
N ASP A 138 -3.36 -11.87 -13.62
CA ASP A 138 -4.16 -11.64 -12.40
C ASP A 138 -4.82 -12.94 -11.91
N ASP A 139 -5.16 -13.00 -10.62
CA ASP A 139 -6.00 -14.04 -10.00
C ASP A 139 -7.33 -13.43 -9.53
N TRP A 140 -8.35 -13.41 -10.40
CA TRP A 140 -9.60 -12.74 -10.05
C TRP A 140 -10.40 -13.46 -8.98
N ASN A 141 -10.25 -14.78 -8.85
CA ASN A 141 -10.95 -15.57 -7.84
C ASN A 141 -10.42 -15.30 -6.43
N ASN A 142 -9.14 -14.93 -6.31
CA ASN A 142 -8.49 -14.62 -5.04
C ASN A 142 -8.09 -13.14 -4.91
N HIS A 143 -8.59 -12.27 -5.79
CA HIS A 143 -8.31 -10.83 -5.82
C HIS A 143 -6.82 -10.45 -5.94
N GLY A 144 -6.03 -11.30 -6.60
CA GLY A 144 -4.61 -11.08 -6.86
C GLY A 144 -4.39 -10.19 -8.09
N VAL A 145 -3.85 -9.00 -7.90
CA VAL A 145 -3.48 -8.10 -9.01
C VAL A 145 -2.02 -8.31 -9.35
N GLY A 146 -1.76 -8.95 -10.49
CA GLY A 146 -0.48 -9.55 -10.77
C GLY A 146 0.39 -8.87 -11.81
N ALA A 147 1.62 -9.37 -11.89
CA ALA A 147 2.62 -9.07 -12.90
C ALA A 147 3.41 -10.34 -13.23
N LEU A 148 3.91 -10.41 -14.47
CA LEU A 148 4.79 -11.46 -14.94
C LEU A 148 6.18 -10.90 -15.29
N ARG A 149 7.19 -11.76 -15.19
CA ARG A 149 8.49 -11.54 -15.84
C ARG A 149 8.96 -12.82 -16.51
N ALA A 150 9.66 -12.70 -17.63
CA ALA A 150 10.31 -13.83 -18.28
C ALA A 150 11.74 -13.98 -17.74
N CYS A 151 12.14 -15.22 -17.44
CA CYS A 151 13.48 -15.54 -17.00
C CYS A 151 14.04 -16.70 -17.83
N GLY A 152 15.35 -16.75 -17.96
CA GLY A 152 16.02 -17.84 -18.67
C GLY A 152 17.46 -17.99 -18.26
N LYS A 153 18.02 -19.16 -18.57
CA LYS A 153 19.45 -19.46 -18.39
C LYS A 153 19.99 -20.33 -19.51
N ALA A 154 21.30 -20.27 -19.70
CA ALA A 154 21.99 -21.22 -20.55
C ALA A 154 21.96 -22.63 -19.93
N GLY A 155 21.82 -23.68 -20.74
CA GLY A 155 21.72 -25.05 -20.23
C GLY A 155 23.00 -25.57 -19.58
N ASP A 156 24.14 -24.99 -19.95
CA ASP A 156 25.49 -25.33 -19.50
C ASP A 156 26.02 -24.40 -18.40
N ARG A 157 25.22 -23.44 -17.92
CA ARG A 157 25.67 -22.42 -16.96
C ARG A 157 24.63 -22.13 -15.87
N VAL A 158 25.04 -21.35 -14.87
CA VAL A 158 24.21 -21.05 -13.68
C VAL A 158 23.57 -19.67 -13.73
N GLU A 159 24.08 -18.77 -14.57
CA GLU A 159 23.62 -17.40 -14.69
C GLU A 159 22.19 -17.33 -15.22
N ILE A 160 21.37 -16.56 -14.53
CA ILE A 160 19.98 -16.30 -14.89
C ILE A 160 19.85 -14.83 -15.29
N ALA A 161 19.15 -14.57 -16.38
CA ALA A 161 18.67 -13.24 -16.70
C ALA A 161 17.14 -13.22 -16.70
N CYS A 162 16.56 -12.13 -16.23
CA CYS A 162 15.13 -11.91 -16.20
C CYS A 162 14.79 -10.54 -16.80
N THR A 163 13.62 -10.44 -17.42
CA THR A 163 13.03 -9.16 -17.79
C THR A 163 12.62 -8.38 -16.54
N SER A 164 12.38 -7.08 -16.69
CA SER A 164 11.56 -6.34 -15.72
C SER A 164 10.17 -6.97 -15.59
N TRP A 165 9.50 -6.73 -14.47
CA TRP A 165 8.10 -7.08 -14.29
C TRP A 165 7.21 -6.24 -15.20
N ALA A 166 6.22 -6.86 -15.82
CA ALA A 166 5.21 -6.18 -16.63
C ALA A 166 3.86 -6.89 -16.50
N ARG A 167 2.81 -6.27 -17.05
CA ARG A 167 1.45 -6.80 -17.05
C ARG A 167 0.75 -6.59 -18.39
N THR A 168 -0.39 -7.25 -18.55
CA THR A 168 -1.32 -7.00 -19.65
C THR A 168 -1.96 -5.62 -19.51
N THR A 169 -2.54 -5.10 -20.59
CA THR A 169 -3.36 -3.88 -20.56
C THR A 169 -4.78 -4.13 -20.03
N TRP A 170 -5.04 -5.29 -19.44
CA TRP A 170 -6.29 -5.59 -18.75
C TRP A 170 -6.48 -4.66 -17.55
N ASN A 171 -7.71 -4.14 -17.37
CA ASN A 171 -8.03 -3.06 -16.42
C ASN A 171 -7.12 -1.82 -16.54
N SER A 172 -6.44 -1.63 -17.66
CA SER A 172 -5.48 -0.54 -17.87
C SER A 172 -5.53 0.02 -19.29
N GLY A 173 -6.75 0.10 -19.84
CA GLY A 173 -7.02 0.56 -21.21
C GLY A 173 -6.74 2.05 -21.45
N ASP A 174 -6.67 2.86 -20.39
CA ASP A 174 -6.24 4.26 -20.44
C ASP A 174 -5.33 4.62 -19.25
N ARG A 175 -4.80 5.85 -19.24
CA ARG A 175 -3.90 6.31 -18.15
C ARG A 175 -4.55 6.31 -16.77
N ARG A 176 -5.87 6.51 -16.67
CA ARG A 176 -6.59 6.61 -15.40
C ARG A 176 -6.76 5.22 -14.79
N THR A 177 -7.26 4.27 -15.59
CA THR A 177 -7.42 2.87 -15.22
C THR A 177 -6.07 2.20 -14.95
N ALA A 178 -5.05 2.49 -15.77
CA ALA A 178 -3.68 2.04 -15.53
C ALA A 178 -3.10 2.52 -14.19
N ALA A 179 -3.34 3.78 -13.81
CA ALA A 179 -2.91 4.30 -12.52
C ALA A 179 -3.60 3.59 -11.34
N ALA A 180 -4.92 3.34 -11.44
CA ALA A 180 -5.66 2.61 -10.41
C ALA A 180 -5.20 1.15 -10.30
N THR A 181 -4.99 0.46 -11.42
CA THR A 181 -4.45 -0.90 -11.43
C THR A 181 -3.03 -0.96 -10.87
N GLY A 182 -2.19 0.03 -11.16
CA GLY A 182 -0.86 0.17 -10.56
C GLY A 182 -0.94 0.39 -9.04
N LEU A 183 -1.88 1.21 -8.57
CA LEU A 183 -2.11 1.38 -7.13
C LEU A 183 -2.58 0.07 -6.47
N MET A 184 -3.41 -0.72 -7.17
CA MET A 184 -3.92 -1.99 -6.65
C MET A 184 -2.86 -3.09 -6.53
N THR A 185 -1.67 -2.98 -7.14
CA THR A 185 -0.55 -3.90 -6.86
C THR A 185 0.02 -3.71 -5.45
N PHE A 186 -0.33 -2.63 -4.76
CA PHE A 186 0.01 -2.37 -3.36
C PHE A 186 -1.09 -2.81 -2.40
N TYR A 187 -2.28 -3.14 -2.88
CA TYR A 187 -3.38 -3.55 -2.02
C TYR A 187 -3.16 -4.94 -1.46
N ASN A 188 -3.07 -5.06 -0.14
CA ASN A 188 -2.89 -6.31 0.56
C ASN A 188 -4.24 -6.84 1.02
N TYR A 189 -4.72 -7.88 0.34
CA TYR A 189 -6.05 -8.44 0.60
C TYR A 189 -6.20 -9.01 2.02
N SER A 190 -5.10 -9.43 2.66
CA SER A 190 -5.13 -10.01 4.01
C SER A 190 -5.36 -8.95 5.09
N THR A 191 -4.82 -7.74 4.91
CA THR A 191 -4.95 -6.62 5.85
C THR A 191 -6.06 -5.64 5.45
N GLY A 192 -6.46 -5.64 4.17
CA GLY A 192 -7.38 -4.66 3.63
C GLY A 192 -6.77 -3.26 3.55
N LEU A 193 -5.44 -3.15 3.52
CA LEU A 193 -4.71 -1.88 3.47
C LEU A 193 -3.70 -1.90 2.32
N PHE A 194 -3.08 -0.75 2.04
CA PHE A 194 -2.05 -0.64 1.02
C PHE A 194 -0.67 -0.79 1.66
N ASP A 195 0.14 -1.71 1.14
CA ASP A 195 1.51 -1.92 1.59
C ASP A 195 2.39 -0.70 1.32
N THR A 196 3.57 -0.67 1.96
CA THR A 196 4.61 0.38 1.84
C THR A 196 4.21 1.74 2.41
N THR A 197 3.00 1.85 2.96
CA THR A 197 2.46 3.11 3.46
C THR A 197 1.73 2.94 4.81
N GLY A 198 1.41 4.05 5.47
CA GLY A 198 0.73 4.08 6.76
C GLY A 198 -0.80 4.03 6.69
N TRP A 199 -1.42 4.17 7.87
CA TRP A 199 -2.86 4.10 8.09
C TRP A 199 -3.65 5.13 7.27
N TRP A 200 -3.40 6.43 7.45
CA TRP A 200 -4.10 7.49 6.73
C TRP A 200 -3.79 7.52 5.23
N ASN A 201 -2.61 7.05 4.82
CA ASN A 201 -2.28 6.94 3.41
C ASN A 201 -3.14 5.87 2.72
N SER A 202 -3.48 4.78 3.43
CA SER A 202 -4.41 3.77 2.92
C SER A 202 -5.81 4.35 2.69
N ALA A 203 -6.26 5.30 3.52
CA ALA A 203 -7.51 6.04 3.27
C ALA A 203 -7.47 6.83 1.96
N ASN A 204 -6.35 7.50 1.67
CA ASN A 204 -6.14 8.25 0.44
C ASN A 204 -6.03 7.34 -0.79
N ALA A 205 -5.33 6.21 -0.67
CA ALA A 205 -5.26 5.20 -1.71
C ALA A 205 -6.65 4.62 -2.01
N LEU A 206 -7.43 4.26 -0.99
CA LEU A 206 -8.80 3.79 -1.17
C LEU A 206 -9.69 4.86 -1.81
N THR A 207 -9.60 6.11 -1.37
CA THR A 207 -10.33 7.24 -1.98
C THR A 207 -10.01 7.37 -3.46
N SER A 208 -8.73 7.26 -3.83
CA SER A 208 -8.28 7.30 -5.23
C SER A 208 -8.85 6.16 -6.06
N VAL A 209 -8.97 4.95 -5.49
CA VAL A 209 -9.64 3.80 -6.13
C VAL A 209 -11.14 4.06 -6.31
N ILE A 210 -11.81 4.57 -5.28
CA ILE A 210 -13.25 4.91 -5.33
C ILE A 210 -13.53 5.95 -6.40
N ASP A 211 -12.77 7.04 -6.45
CA ASP A 211 -12.95 8.09 -7.45
C ASP A 211 -12.63 7.58 -8.86
N ASN A 212 -11.63 6.70 -9.00
CA ASN A 212 -11.39 6.04 -10.28
C ASN A 212 -12.58 5.21 -10.74
N ILE A 213 -13.21 4.43 -9.84
CA ILE A 213 -14.42 3.66 -10.16
C ILE A 213 -15.53 4.61 -10.63
N ARG A 214 -15.76 5.72 -9.91
CA ARG A 214 -16.80 6.71 -10.26
C ARG A 214 -16.57 7.37 -11.62
N VAL A 215 -15.33 7.73 -11.94
CA VAL A 215 -14.98 8.48 -13.15
C VAL A 215 -14.81 7.59 -14.38
N SER A 216 -14.23 6.40 -14.22
CA SER A 216 -13.93 5.49 -15.33
C SER A 216 -14.99 4.42 -15.56
N GLY A 217 -15.82 4.12 -14.56
CA GLY A 217 -16.74 2.98 -14.56
C GLY A 217 -16.04 1.63 -14.31
N MET A 218 -14.73 1.59 -14.05
CA MET A 218 -13.97 0.35 -13.83
C MET A 218 -14.25 -0.24 -12.44
N GLY A 219 -15.34 -1.00 -12.30
CA GLY A 219 -15.79 -1.58 -11.02
C GLY A 219 -14.99 -2.77 -10.49
N SER A 220 -13.93 -3.22 -11.19
CA SER A 220 -13.18 -4.45 -10.85
C SER A 220 -12.52 -4.44 -9.47
N TYR A 221 -12.27 -3.26 -8.90
CA TYR A 221 -11.63 -3.09 -7.59
C TYR A 221 -12.59 -2.67 -6.47
N SER A 222 -13.90 -2.70 -6.73
CA SER A 222 -14.93 -2.32 -5.74
C SER A 222 -14.88 -3.16 -4.46
N TYR A 223 -14.40 -4.42 -4.54
CA TYR A 223 -14.19 -5.29 -3.38
C TYR A 223 -13.26 -4.68 -2.32
N ALA A 224 -12.34 -3.78 -2.72
CA ALA A 224 -11.40 -3.16 -1.78
C ALA A 224 -12.14 -2.32 -0.73
N ILE A 225 -13.29 -1.74 -1.07
CA ILE A 225 -14.08 -0.87 -0.18
C ILE A 225 -14.63 -1.68 1.00
N SER A 226 -15.37 -2.75 0.73
CA SER A 226 -15.94 -3.61 1.78
C SER A 226 -14.85 -4.36 2.53
N ARG A 227 -13.85 -4.90 1.82
CA ARG A 227 -12.75 -5.64 2.44
C ARG A 227 -11.93 -4.77 3.41
N THR A 228 -11.61 -3.53 3.02
CA THR A 228 -10.94 -2.57 3.90
C THR A 228 -11.79 -2.30 5.13
N TYR A 229 -13.07 -1.98 4.91
CA TYR A 229 -14.00 -1.66 5.99
C TYR A 229 -14.14 -2.80 6.99
N ASP A 230 -14.47 -4.01 6.52
CA ASP A 230 -14.81 -5.15 7.38
C ASP A 230 -13.62 -5.62 8.22
N LEU A 231 -12.40 -5.57 7.68
CA LEU A 231 -11.19 -5.96 8.42
C LEU A 231 -10.76 -4.92 9.45
N ASN A 232 -11.00 -3.64 9.18
CA ASN A 232 -10.38 -2.56 9.93
C ASN A 232 -11.37 -1.75 10.79
N LEU A 233 -12.67 -2.08 10.75
CA LEU A 233 -13.69 -1.40 11.55
C LEU A 233 -13.39 -1.37 13.04
N ASN A 234 -12.76 -2.42 13.58
CA ASN A 234 -12.41 -2.51 15.01
C ASN A 234 -10.90 -2.33 15.27
N ALA A 235 -10.13 -1.93 14.25
CA ALA A 235 -8.71 -1.62 14.43
C ALA A 235 -8.54 -0.27 15.16
N GLN A 236 -7.36 -0.06 15.77
CA GLN A 236 -7.04 1.16 16.52
C GLN A 236 -8.10 1.44 17.61
N ASP A 237 -8.66 2.65 17.64
CA ASP A 237 -9.73 3.03 18.58
C ASP A 237 -11.13 2.65 18.05
N GLY A 238 -11.20 1.89 16.96
CA GLY A 238 -12.43 1.46 16.32
C GLY A 238 -13.11 2.58 15.51
N GLN A 239 -13.94 2.15 14.57
CA GLN A 239 -14.61 2.99 13.58
C GLN A 239 -13.65 3.90 12.83
N PHE A 240 -12.45 3.42 12.52
CA PHE A 240 -11.39 4.14 11.81
C PHE A 240 -10.78 5.35 12.53
N ARG A 241 -11.07 5.51 13.82
CA ARG A 241 -10.47 6.54 14.69
C ARG A 241 -9.10 6.11 15.21
N ASN A 242 -8.26 7.09 15.50
CA ASN A 242 -7.02 6.89 16.26
C ASN A 242 -6.58 8.18 16.98
N ASP A 243 -5.36 8.16 17.53
CA ASP A 243 -4.74 9.26 18.25
C ASP A 243 -4.41 10.50 17.38
N TYR A 244 -4.41 10.36 16.05
CA TYR A 244 -4.17 11.44 15.09
C TYR A 244 -5.51 11.87 14.46
N ILE A 245 -5.92 13.10 14.73
CA ILE A 245 -7.28 13.54 14.39
C ILE A 245 -7.43 13.74 12.88
N ASP A 246 -6.35 14.11 12.20
CA ASP A 246 -6.26 14.14 10.74
C ASP A 246 -6.37 12.75 10.11
N ASP A 247 -5.71 11.72 10.66
CA ASP A 247 -5.86 10.33 10.19
C ASP A 247 -7.34 9.90 10.19
N THR A 248 -8.07 10.24 11.25
CA THR A 248 -9.52 10.00 11.35
C THR A 248 -10.29 10.78 10.28
N GLY A 249 -9.92 12.05 10.04
CA GLY A 249 -10.52 12.87 8.99
C GLY A 249 -10.31 12.32 7.57
N TRP A 250 -9.13 11.75 7.28
CA TRP A 250 -8.84 11.10 6.01
C TRP A 250 -9.75 9.88 5.77
N TRP A 251 -9.97 9.05 6.78
CA TRP A 251 -10.91 7.93 6.69
C TRP A 251 -12.36 8.40 6.57
N GLY A 252 -12.77 9.41 7.32
CA GLY A 252 -14.11 9.97 7.22
C GLY A 252 -14.46 10.41 5.79
N LEU A 253 -13.52 11.06 5.09
CA LEU A 253 -13.69 11.43 3.69
C LEU A 253 -13.71 10.21 2.74
N ALA A 254 -12.88 9.20 3.00
CA ALA A 254 -12.92 7.94 2.26
C ALA A 254 -14.29 7.25 2.38
N TRP A 255 -14.90 7.27 3.57
CA TRP A 255 -16.23 6.70 3.82
C TRP A 255 -17.36 7.52 3.24
N VAL A 256 -17.23 8.85 3.18
CA VAL A 256 -18.12 9.68 2.38
C VAL A 256 -18.06 9.28 0.90
N ALA A 257 -16.87 9.10 0.34
CA ALA A 257 -16.71 8.66 -1.05
C ALA A 257 -17.28 7.25 -1.30
N ALA A 258 -17.10 6.33 -0.34
CA ALA A 258 -17.68 4.99 -0.39
C ALA A 258 -19.22 5.01 -0.36
N TYR A 259 -19.82 5.87 0.47
CA TYR A 259 -21.26 6.06 0.50
C TYR A 259 -21.78 6.60 -0.82
N ASP A 260 -21.11 7.61 -1.41
CA ASP A 260 -21.50 8.18 -2.70
C ASP A 260 -21.53 7.14 -3.82
N LEU A 261 -20.57 6.21 -3.80
CA LEU A 261 -20.46 5.19 -4.84
C LEU A 261 -21.45 4.04 -4.64
N THR A 262 -21.68 3.61 -3.39
CA THR A 262 -22.40 2.37 -3.10
C THR A 262 -23.83 2.58 -2.60
N GLY A 263 -24.14 3.74 -2.02
CA GLY A 263 -25.38 4.00 -1.30
C GLY A 263 -25.49 3.28 0.06
N ASP A 264 -24.48 2.52 0.47
CA ASP A 264 -24.50 1.75 1.71
C ASP A 264 -24.29 2.66 2.92
N ARG A 265 -25.33 2.76 3.75
CA ARG A 265 -25.41 3.69 4.87
C ARG A 265 -24.32 3.48 5.92
N ARG A 266 -23.75 2.29 6.05
CA ARG A 266 -22.69 2.00 7.05
C ARG A 266 -21.47 2.91 6.89
N TYR A 267 -21.15 3.26 5.65
CA TYR A 267 -20.03 4.16 5.35
C TYR A 267 -20.34 5.59 5.80
N LEU A 268 -21.54 6.10 5.49
CA LEU A 268 -21.93 7.44 5.94
C LEU A 268 -22.02 7.54 7.47
N ASP A 269 -22.55 6.51 8.13
CA ASP A 269 -22.64 6.50 9.59
C ASP A 269 -21.25 6.43 10.25
N THR A 270 -20.27 5.74 9.63
CA THR A 270 -18.87 5.77 10.08
C THR A 270 -18.25 7.15 9.88
N ALA A 271 -18.45 7.78 8.71
CA ALA A 271 -17.98 9.14 8.46
C ALA A 271 -18.54 10.16 9.48
N ARG A 272 -19.77 9.97 9.94
CA ARG A 272 -20.37 10.76 11.03
C ARG A 272 -19.63 10.55 12.35
N THR A 273 -19.35 9.29 12.71
CA THR A 273 -18.53 8.98 13.90
C THR A 273 -17.15 9.64 13.82
N ASP A 274 -16.50 9.61 12.66
CA ASP A 274 -15.21 10.25 12.44
C ASP A 274 -15.29 11.78 12.64
N ALA A 275 -16.29 12.43 12.05
CA ALA A 275 -16.49 13.88 12.22
C ALA A 275 -16.81 14.27 13.68
N ASP A 276 -17.59 13.44 14.38
CA ASP A 276 -17.91 13.63 15.79
C ASP A 276 -16.68 13.42 16.68
N HIS A 277 -15.81 12.46 16.35
CA HIS A 277 -14.51 12.29 17.00
C HIS A 277 -13.64 13.53 16.83
N MET A 278 -13.48 14.03 15.59
CA MET A 278 -12.72 15.26 15.35
C MET A 278 -13.28 16.45 16.14
N ALA A 279 -14.61 16.58 16.20
CA ALA A 279 -15.28 17.65 16.96
C ALA A 279 -14.98 17.58 18.47
N ALA A 280 -14.79 16.39 19.04
CA ALA A 280 -14.41 16.23 20.45
C ALA A 280 -13.00 16.77 20.78
N TYR A 281 -12.17 16.98 19.76
CA TYR A 281 -10.84 17.61 19.88
C TYR A 281 -10.82 19.07 19.42
N TRP A 282 -11.99 19.68 19.21
CA TRP A 282 -12.12 21.14 19.16
C TRP A 282 -12.25 21.72 20.57
N ASP A 283 -11.54 22.81 20.86
CA ASP A 283 -11.74 23.58 22.10
C ASP A 283 -11.45 25.09 21.92
N GLY A 284 -11.67 25.87 22.98
CA GLY A 284 -11.48 27.32 22.98
C GLY A 284 -10.02 27.81 22.96
N THR A 285 -9.03 26.93 23.01
CA THR A 285 -7.61 27.34 22.93
C THR A 285 -7.37 27.99 21.57
N CYS A 286 -6.80 29.20 21.56
CA CYS A 286 -6.68 30.02 20.34
C CYS A 286 -8.00 30.30 19.63
N GLY A 287 -9.10 30.42 20.39
CA GLY A 287 -10.41 30.81 19.89
C GLY A 287 -11.13 29.73 19.08
N GLY A 288 -10.64 28.49 19.07
CA GLY A 288 -11.20 27.40 18.29
C GLY A 288 -10.14 26.48 17.72
N GLY A 289 -10.53 25.67 16.74
CA GLY A 289 -9.67 24.75 16.03
C GLY A 289 -9.56 23.39 16.69
N VAL A 290 -9.50 22.36 15.84
CA VAL A 290 -9.23 20.98 16.20
C VAL A 290 -7.74 20.79 16.47
N TRP A 291 -7.41 20.05 17.52
CA TRP A 291 -6.05 19.58 17.80
C TRP A 291 -5.60 18.53 16.78
N TRP A 292 -4.32 18.54 16.42
CA TRP A 292 -3.77 17.55 15.50
C TRP A 292 -3.82 16.13 16.07
N SER A 293 -3.63 15.97 17.38
CA SER A 293 -3.64 14.67 18.05
C SER A 293 -4.29 14.75 19.43
N THR A 294 -4.54 13.58 20.02
CA THR A 294 -5.09 13.43 21.37
C THR A 294 -4.19 14.03 22.45
N ALA A 295 -2.90 14.20 22.17
CA ALA A 295 -1.94 14.87 23.05
C ALA A 295 -2.14 16.39 23.16
N ARG A 296 -2.92 17.01 22.25
CA ARG A 296 -3.24 18.45 22.27
C ARG A 296 -2.02 19.37 22.32
N THR A 297 -0.99 19.06 21.55
CA THR A 297 0.27 19.83 21.51
C THR A 297 0.39 20.76 20.31
N TYR A 298 -0.44 20.58 19.27
CA TYR A 298 -0.35 21.37 18.03
C TYR A 298 -1.72 21.51 17.36
N LYS A 299 -2.04 22.72 16.87
CA LYS A 299 -3.19 22.99 16.00
C LYS A 299 -2.67 23.35 14.61
N ASN A 300 -2.93 22.47 13.65
CA ASN A 300 -2.37 22.58 12.31
C ASN A 300 -3.45 22.66 11.24
N ALA A 301 -3.02 23.06 10.04
CA ALA A 301 -3.87 23.28 8.91
C ALA A 301 -4.54 21.98 8.44
N ILE A 302 -3.84 20.86 8.50
CA ILE A 302 -4.36 19.60 7.96
C ILE A 302 -5.58 19.08 8.74
N ALA A 303 -5.49 18.96 10.07
CA ALA A 303 -6.62 18.48 10.88
C ALA A 303 -7.85 19.40 10.74
N ASN A 304 -7.62 20.72 10.68
CA ASN A 304 -8.69 21.69 10.56
C ASN A 304 -9.29 21.76 9.15
N SER A 305 -8.49 21.61 8.10
CA SER A 305 -8.99 21.55 6.71
C SER A 305 -9.85 20.31 6.49
N LEU A 306 -9.41 19.15 7.00
CA LEU A 306 -10.18 17.91 6.97
C LEU A 306 -11.47 18.03 7.78
N TYR A 307 -11.43 18.64 8.96
CA TYR A 307 -12.62 18.88 9.77
C TYR A 307 -13.66 19.71 8.99
N ILE A 308 -13.24 20.81 8.38
CA ILE A 308 -14.11 21.67 7.57
C ILE A 308 -14.71 20.88 6.40
N GLN A 309 -13.86 20.17 5.64
CA GLN A 309 -14.27 19.43 4.46
C GLN A 309 -15.24 18.29 4.80
N LEU A 310 -14.93 17.48 5.82
CA LEU A 310 -15.75 16.35 6.23
C LEU A 310 -17.11 16.81 6.73
N ASN A 311 -17.16 17.83 7.59
CA ASN A 311 -18.43 18.38 8.08
C ASN A 311 -19.28 18.96 6.94
N ALA A 312 -18.68 19.70 6.01
CA ALA A 312 -19.40 20.21 4.83
C ALA A 312 -19.91 19.06 3.94
N ALA A 313 -19.10 18.02 3.75
CA ALA A 313 -19.48 16.86 2.96
C ALA A 313 -20.65 16.08 3.59
N LEU A 314 -20.65 15.90 4.92
CA LEU A 314 -21.73 15.27 5.66
C LEU A 314 -23.03 16.07 5.57
N HIS A 315 -22.97 17.38 5.78
CA HIS A 315 -24.14 18.26 5.65
C HIS A 315 -24.83 18.10 4.29
N ASN A 316 -24.06 18.06 3.21
CA ASN A 316 -24.59 17.90 1.85
C ASN A 316 -25.27 16.54 1.59
N ARG A 317 -25.09 15.55 2.47
CA ARG A 317 -25.62 14.18 2.33
C ARG A 317 -26.69 13.84 3.36
N ILE A 318 -26.93 14.71 4.34
CA ILE A 318 -27.87 14.47 5.42
C ILE A 318 -28.97 15.55 5.35
N PRO A 319 -30.14 15.23 4.78
CA PRO A 319 -31.24 16.18 4.66
C PRO A 319 -31.61 16.81 6.01
N GLY A 320 -31.66 18.14 6.04
CA GLY A 320 -32.03 18.90 7.24
C GLY A 320 -30.94 19.01 8.32
N ASP A 321 -29.73 18.48 8.09
CA ASP A 321 -28.62 18.66 9.04
C ASP A 321 -28.26 20.15 9.18
N THR A 322 -28.11 20.62 10.41
CA THR A 322 -27.56 21.94 10.72
C THR A 322 -26.26 21.84 11.50
N THR A 323 -26.02 20.73 12.21
CA THR A 323 -24.87 20.55 13.10
C THR A 323 -23.56 20.53 12.31
N TYR A 324 -23.45 19.69 11.28
CA TYR A 324 -22.21 19.63 10.50
C TYR A 324 -22.02 20.91 9.66
N ARG A 325 -23.11 21.51 9.19
CA ARG A 325 -23.05 22.84 8.55
C ARG A 325 -22.43 23.90 9.46
N GLU A 326 -22.89 24.01 10.69
CA GLU A 326 -22.39 24.99 11.66
C GLU A 326 -20.91 24.73 11.98
N ARG A 327 -20.55 23.46 12.26
CA ARG A 327 -19.15 23.06 12.48
C ARG A 327 -18.23 23.43 11.31
N ALA A 328 -18.67 23.22 10.07
CA ALA A 328 -17.89 23.61 8.89
C ALA A 328 -17.70 25.14 8.79
N ARG A 329 -18.75 25.92 9.11
CA ARG A 329 -18.68 27.39 9.09
C ARG A 329 -17.79 27.93 10.21
N ASP A 330 -17.89 27.38 11.40
CA ASP A 330 -17.06 27.75 12.56
C ASP A 330 -15.60 27.40 12.31
N GLY A 331 -15.35 26.20 11.80
CA GLY A 331 -14.02 25.76 11.36
C GLY A 331 -13.42 26.71 10.33
N TRP A 332 -14.19 27.06 9.29
CA TRP A 332 -13.72 27.98 8.25
C TRP A 332 -13.43 29.39 8.78
N SER A 333 -14.34 29.94 9.60
CA SER A 333 -14.17 31.24 10.24
C SER A 333 -12.90 31.30 11.08
N TRP A 334 -12.68 30.27 11.91
CA TRP A 334 -11.46 30.13 12.71
C TRP A 334 -10.22 30.02 11.82
N PHE A 335 -10.24 29.14 10.82
CA PHE A 335 -9.12 28.90 9.91
C PHE A 335 -8.67 30.18 9.21
N GLN A 336 -9.61 30.94 8.61
CA GLN A 336 -9.33 32.24 8.01
C GLN A 336 -8.83 33.26 9.04
N GLY A 337 -9.42 33.24 10.24
CA GLY A 337 -9.06 34.14 11.33
C GLY A 337 -7.68 33.91 11.92
N THR A 338 -7.06 32.73 11.76
CA THR A 338 -5.74 32.42 12.33
C THR A 338 -4.56 33.07 11.60
N GLY A 339 -4.71 33.39 10.32
CA GLY A 339 -3.61 33.81 9.45
C GLY A 339 -2.87 32.67 8.73
N MET A 340 -3.32 31.40 8.87
CA MET A 340 -2.72 30.27 8.13
C MET A 340 -2.84 30.44 6.60
N ILE A 341 -3.84 31.16 6.10
CA ILE A 341 -3.88 31.59 4.70
C ILE A 341 -3.06 32.88 4.59
N ASN A 342 -1.87 32.78 3.99
CA ASN A 342 -0.96 33.91 3.89
C ASN A 342 -1.31 34.86 2.74
N GLY A 343 -0.61 36.00 2.65
CA GLY A 343 -0.85 37.04 1.64
C GLY A 343 -0.67 36.58 0.17
N SER A 344 -0.05 35.43 -0.06
CA SER A 344 0.09 34.80 -1.37
C SER A 344 -1.00 33.77 -1.67
N ASN A 345 -2.02 33.67 -0.81
CA ASN A 345 -3.09 32.65 -0.85
C ASN A 345 -2.56 31.20 -0.72
N LEU A 346 -1.40 31.02 -0.05
CA LEU A 346 -0.91 29.69 0.32
C LEU A 346 -1.30 29.38 1.77
N VAL A 347 -1.42 28.09 2.08
CA VAL A 347 -1.75 27.61 3.42
C VAL A 347 -0.47 27.19 4.15
N ASN A 348 -0.17 27.86 5.26
CA ASN A 348 0.93 27.54 6.14
C ASN A 348 0.52 26.44 7.14
N ASP A 349 1.49 25.72 7.71
CA ASP A 349 1.25 24.43 8.37
C ASP A 349 0.41 24.49 9.64
N GLY A 350 0.45 25.55 10.43
CA GLY A 350 -0.31 25.63 11.68
C GLY A 350 -0.09 26.92 12.44
N ILE A 351 -0.49 26.96 13.70
CA ILE A 351 -0.35 28.15 14.55
C ILE A 351 0.65 27.93 15.68
N ASP A 352 1.30 29.02 16.11
CA ASP A 352 2.01 29.07 17.38
C ASP A 352 0.99 29.24 18.53
N LEU A 353 1.07 28.37 19.54
CA LEU A 353 0.11 28.37 20.65
C LEU A 353 0.32 29.52 21.65
N GLY A 354 1.49 30.18 21.64
CA GLY A 354 1.76 31.34 22.48
C GLY A 354 1.14 32.63 21.94
N THR A 355 1.07 32.75 20.62
CA THR A 355 0.54 33.93 19.92
C THR A 355 -0.84 33.70 19.30
N CYS A 356 -1.26 32.44 19.13
CA CYS A 356 -2.47 32.02 18.43
C CYS A 356 -2.56 32.54 16.99
N ARG A 357 -1.40 32.68 16.35
CA ARG A 357 -1.24 33.12 14.96
C ARG A 357 -0.29 32.18 14.23
N ASN A 358 -0.45 32.13 12.91
CA ASN A 358 0.50 31.45 12.04
C ASN A 358 1.85 32.17 11.98
#